data_AF-A0A914RAV5-F1
#
_entry.id   AF-A0A914RAV5-F1
#
_cell.length_a   1.000
_cell.length_b   1.000
_cell.length_c   1.000
_cell.angle_alpha   90.00
_cell.angle_beta   90.00
_cell.angle_gamma   90.00
#
_symmetry.space_group_name_H-M   'P 1'
#
loop_
_entity.id
_entity.type
_entity.pdbx_description
1 polymer ?
#
loop_
_entity_poly.entity_id
_entity_poly.type
_entity_poly.pdbx_seq_one_letter_code
_entity_poly.pdbx_strand_id
1 'polypeptide(L)'
;MSSMRSYWCKIFYDDDCLQYRFRERNARFGILEGCRHCFCLDCIRQWRRNQNQQFEKETVRSCPECRTHSNFVIPAIYWVEDADDKKKLIEEFRANTKQKQCKYMKNGNL
;
A
#
# COMPACT_ATOMS: atom_id res chain seq x y z
N MET A 1 -30.58 8.91 3.46
CA MET A 1 -29.89 8.49 2.23
C MET A 1 -28.41 8.37 2.56
N SER A 2 -28.00 7.17 2.98
CA SER A 2 -26.66 6.92 3.50
C SER A 2 -25.64 7.05 2.37
N SER A 3 -24.78 8.06 2.46
CA SER A 3 -23.58 8.22 1.62
C SER A 3 -22.60 7.10 1.96
N MET A 4 -22.85 5.90 1.44
CA MET A 4 -21.96 4.76 1.58
C MET A 4 -20.79 5.00 0.63
N ARG A 5 -19.74 5.65 1.16
CA ARG A 5 -18.50 5.91 0.43
C ARG A 5 -18.00 4.58 -0.12
N SER A 6 -18.02 4.49 -1.43
CA SER A 6 -17.66 3.31 -2.18
C SER A 6 -16.14 3.22 -2.20
N TYR A 7 -15.58 2.53 -1.20
CA TYR A 7 -14.16 2.15 -1.21
C TYR A 7 -14.06 0.96 -2.17
N TRP A 8 -13.52 1.17 -3.37
CA TRP A 8 -13.29 0.15 -4.39
C TRP A 8 -11.80 -0.08 -4.59
N CYS A 9 -11.35 -1.33 -4.62
CA CYS A 9 -9.98 -1.66 -4.99
C CYS A 9 -9.92 -1.72 -6.52
N LYS A 10 -9.50 -0.62 -7.17
CA LYS A 10 -9.50 -0.49 -8.64
C LYS A 10 -8.44 -1.31 -9.38
N ILE A 11 -7.65 -2.14 -8.69
CA ILE A 11 -6.51 -2.84 -9.30
C ILE A 11 -6.98 -4.04 -10.15
N PHE A 12 -8.09 -4.70 -9.79
CA PHE A 12 -8.52 -5.95 -10.46
C PHE A 12 -9.94 -5.93 -11.02
N TYR A 13 -10.71 -4.84 -10.88
CA TYR A 13 -12.09 -4.73 -11.41
C TYR A 13 -13.02 -5.88 -10.98
N ASP A 14 -12.77 -6.46 -9.81
CA ASP A 14 -13.56 -7.55 -9.24
C ASP A 14 -14.34 -6.99 -8.03
N ASP A 15 -15.67 -7.02 -8.11
CA ASP A 15 -16.64 -6.48 -7.13
C ASP A 15 -16.47 -7.07 -5.70
N ASP A 16 -15.75 -8.19 -5.56
CA ASP A 16 -15.70 -8.99 -4.33
C ASP A 16 -14.61 -8.56 -3.31
N CYS A 17 -13.63 -7.75 -3.72
CA CYS A 17 -12.39 -7.61 -2.92
C CYS A 17 -12.55 -6.81 -1.61
N LEU A 18 -13.45 -5.82 -1.58
CA LEU A 18 -13.71 -5.00 -0.38
C LEU A 18 -14.91 -5.45 0.44
N GLN A 19 -15.93 -6.05 -0.19
CA GLN A 19 -17.06 -6.64 0.53
C GLN A 19 -16.67 -7.91 1.29
N TYR A 20 -15.82 -8.77 0.73
CA TYR A 20 -15.37 -10.00 1.40
C TYR A 20 -14.40 -9.71 2.55
N ARG A 21 -13.48 -8.76 2.38
CA ARG A 21 -12.42 -8.52 3.38
C ARG A 21 -12.79 -7.59 4.53
N PHE A 22 -13.87 -6.79 4.42
CA PHE A 22 -14.40 -6.03 5.57
C PHE A 22 -15.00 -6.97 6.64
N ARG A 23 -15.39 -8.20 6.24
CA ARG A 23 -15.94 -9.22 7.13
C ARG A 23 -14.86 -9.98 7.92
N GLU A 24 -13.64 -10.06 7.40
CA GLU A 24 -12.49 -10.64 8.09
C GLU A 24 -11.70 -9.54 8.81
N ARG A 25 -11.61 -9.61 10.14
CA ARG A 25 -10.94 -8.62 11.03
C ARG A 25 -9.41 -8.45 10.83
N ASN A 26 -8.87 -8.78 9.66
CA ASN A 26 -7.43 -8.73 9.35
C ASN A 26 -7.14 -7.97 8.03
N ALA A 27 -8.07 -7.12 7.59
CA ALA A 27 -7.85 -6.24 6.44
C ALA A 27 -6.73 -5.23 6.74
N ARG A 28 -5.54 -5.48 6.19
CA ARG A 28 -4.43 -4.53 6.18
C ARG A 28 -4.48 -3.73 4.88
N PHE A 29 -4.23 -2.45 4.99
CA PHE A 29 -4.14 -1.51 3.88
C PHE A 29 -2.69 -1.27 3.52
N GLY A 30 -2.42 -1.03 2.24
CA GLY A 30 -1.14 -0.54 1.74
C GLY A 30 -1.28 0.93 1.37
N ILE A 31 -0.59 1.79 2.12
CA ILE A 31 -0.54 3.23 1.90
C ILE A 31 0.70 3.54 1.07
N LEU A 32 0.53 4.31 -0.01
CA LEU A 32 1.62 4.75 -0.87
C LEU A 32 2.14 6.12 -0.40
N GLU A 33 3.45 6.34 -0.43
CA GLU A 33 4.04 7.62 0.01
C GLU A 33 3.76 8.75 -0.99
N GLY A 34 3.73 8.43 -2.29
CA GLY A 34 3.60 9.41 -3.36
C GLY A 34 2.18 9.98 -3.59
N CYS A 35 1.12 9.29 -3.13
CA CYS A 35 -0.26 9.71 -3.43
C CYS A 35 -1.23 9.39 -2.29
N ARG A 36 -2.44 9.97 -2.31
CA ARG A 36 -3.48 9.72 -1.30
C ARG A 36 -4.25 8.41 -1.50
N HIS A 37 -3.99 7.69 -2.59
CA HIS A 37 -4.65 6.42 -2.87
C HIS A 37 -4.21 5.33 -1.89
N CYS A 38 -5.20 4.64 -1.33
CA CYS A 38 -5.03 3.53 -0.42
C CYS A 38 -5.60 2.27 -1.06
N PHE A 39 -4.91 1.14 -0.88
CA PHE A 39 -5.31 -0.14 -1.44
C PHE A 39 -5.28 -1.22 -0.37
N CYS A 40 -5.87 -2.38 -0.67
CA CYS A 40 -5.64 -3.55 0.17
C CYS A 40 -4.16 -3.97 0.07
N LEU A 41 -3.57 -4.40 1.18
CA LEU A 41 -2.13 -4.72 1.24
C LEU A 41 -1.76 -5.82 0.23
N ASP A 42 -2.61 -6.83 0.05
CA ASP A 42 -2.32 -7.91 -0.89
C ASP A 42 -2.50 -7.48 -2.35
N CYS A 43 -3.43 -6.56 -2.62
CA CYS A 43 -3.70 -6.01 -3.94
C CYS A 43 -2.49 -5.22 -4.44
N ILE A 44 -1.95 -4.32 -3.61
CA ILE A 44 -0.77 -3.53 -3.97
C ILE A 44 0.52 -4.39 -4.00
N ARG A 45 0.57 -5.47 -3.21
CA ARG A 45 1.65 -6.47 -3.31
C ARG A 45 1.60 -7.22 -4.63
N GLN A 46 0.43 -7.65 -5.07
CA GLN A 46 0.25 -8.30 -6.37
C GLN A 46 0.61 -7.34 -7.51
N TRP A 47 0.15 -6.09 -7.46
CA TRP A 47 0.54 -5.04 -8.41
C TRP A 47 2.07 -4.92 -8.54
N ARG A 48 2.78 -4.83 -7.41
CA ARG A 48 4.25 -4.75 -7.39
C ARG A 48 4.96 -6.05 -7.77
N ARG A 49 4.30 -7.20 -7.64
CA ARG A 49 4.81 -8.54 -8.01
C ARG A 49 4.58 -8.89 -9.48
N ASN A 50 3.57 -8.29 -10.13
CA ASN A 50 3.24 -8.48 -11.54
C ASN A 50 4.26 -7.81 -12.49
N GLN A 51 5.56 -7.91 -12.17
CA GLN A 51 6.68 -7.42 -12.99
C GLN A 51 6.90 -8.27 -14.25
N ASN A 52 6.22 -9.42 -14.36
CA ASN A 52 6.53 -10.46 -15.34
C ASN A 52 5.63 -10.47 -16.59
N GLN A 53 4.64 -9.58 -16.70
CA GLN A 53 3.68 -9.61 -17.82
C GLN A 53 3.45 -8.22 -18.43
N GLN A 54 4.40 -7.71 -19.23
CA GLN A 54 4.20 -6.59 -20.17
C GLN A 54 4.26 -5.14 -19.62
N PHE A 55 4.48 -4.90 -18.32
CA PHE A 55 4.62 -3.54 -17.78
C PHE A 55 6.07 -3.19 -17.43
N GLU A 56 6.50 -2.00 -17.86
CA GLU A 56 7.82 -1.44 -17.56
C GLU A 56 8.01 -1.28 -16.03
N LYS A 57 9.23 -1.48 -15.51
CA LYS A 57 9.52 -1.52 -14.06
C LYS A 57 9.06 -0.27 -13.29
N GLU A 58 8.96 0.86 -13.96
CA GLU A 58 8.46 2.13 -13.42
C GLU A 58 6.95 2.10 -13.16
N THR A 59 6.19 1.33 -13.94
CA THR A 59 4.72 1.22 -13.82
C THR A 59 4.32 0.43 -12.58
N VAL A 60 4.99 -0.68 -12.29
CA VAL A 60 4.69 -1.54 -11.13
C VAL A 60 5.06 -0.89 -9.78
N ARG A 61 5.95 0.11 -9.77
CA ARG A 61 6.28 0.92 -8.59
C ARG A 61 5.40 2.15 -8.43
N SER A 62 4.54 2.40 -9.40
CA SER A 62 3.65 3.55 -9.43
C SER A 62 2.27 3.19 -8.88
N CYS A 63 1.53 4.21 -8.47
CA CYS A 63 0.13 4.07 -8.07
C CYS A 63 -0.70 3.56 -9.26
N PRO A 64 -1.55 2.52 -9.07
CA PRO A 64 -2.45 2.04 -10.11
C PRO A 64 -3.43 3.11 -10.65
N GLU A 65 -3.79 4.11 -9.83
CA GLU A 65 -4.76 5.14 -10.22
C GLU A 65 -4.10 6.39 -10.80
N CYS A 66 -3.17 7.00 -10.09
CA CYS A 66 -2.57 8.27 -10.50
C CYS A 66 -1.17 8.14 -11.09
N ARG A 67 -0.65 6.91 -11.19
CA ARG A 67 0.71 6.62 -11.69
C ARG A 67 1.83 7.38 -10.98
N THR A 68 1.56 7.93 -9.79
CA THR A 68 2.61 8.54 -8.98
C THR A 68 3.54 7.46 -8.46
N HIS A 69 4.82 7.62 -8.74
CA HIS A 69 5.86 6.72 -8.28
C HIS A 69 5.92 6.68 -6.74
N SER A 70 6.04 5.50 -6.17
CA SER A 70 6.16 5.28 -4.73
C SER A 70 7.20 4.20 -4.48
N ASN A 71 8.27 4.48 -3.75
CA ASN A 71 9.31 3.47 -3.52
C ASN A 71 8.83 2.39 -2.56
N PHE A 72 8.09 2.79 -1.53
CA PHE A 72 7.67 1.90 -0.46
C PHE A 72 6.13 1.83 -0.34
N VAL A 73 5.66 0.72 0.22
CA VAL A 73 4.26 0.53 0.66
C VAL A 73 4.27 0.41 2.16
N ILE A 74 3.46 1.22 2.83
CA ILE A 74 3.35 1.20 4.27
C ILE A 74 2.13 0.37 4.65
N PRO A 75 2.30 -0.76 5.35
CA PRO A 75 1.16 -1.53 5.85
C PRO A 75 0.49 -0.78 7.00
N ALA A 76 -0.81 -0.52 6.89
CA ALA A 76 -1.63 0.13 7.90
C ALA A 76 -2.84 -0.76 8.26
N ILE A 77 -3.34 -0.66 9.48
CA ILE A 77 -4.57 -1.35 9.90
C ILE A 77 -5.82 -0.48 9.69
N TYR A 78 -5.63 0.80 9.40
CA TYR A 78 -6.68 1.78 9.17
C TYR A 78 -6.47 2.50 7.83
N TRP A 79 -7.55 3.01 7.26
CA TRP A 79 -7.56 3.79 6.03
C TRP A 79 -7.20 5.24 6.33
N VAL A 80 -6.28 5.82 5.56
CA VAL A 80 -5.74 7.17 5.79
C VAL A 80 -5.97 8.05 4.56
N GLU A 81 -6.91 8.99 4.67
CA GLU A 81 -7.17 10.00 3.62
C GLU A 81 -6.46 11.32 3.91
N ASP A 82 -6.32 11.65 5.20
CA ASP A 82 -5.72 12.89 5.67
C ASP A 82 -4.21 12.92 5.43
N ALA A 83 -3.75 14.06 4.91
CA ALA A 83 -2.35 14.25 4.56
C ALA A 83 -1.45 14.26 5.81
N ASP A 84 -1.93 14.80 6.93
CA ASP A 84 -1.16 14.89 8.17
C ASP A 84 -1.05 13.54 8.88
N ASP A 85 -2.12 12.76 8.92
CA ASP A 85 -2.07 11.39 9.45
C ASP A 85 -1.20 10.48 8.59
N LYS A 86 -1.24 10.68 7.27
CA LYS A 86 -0.34 9.97 6.36
C LYS A 86 1.13 10.33 6.63
N LYS A 87 1.45 11.60 6.86
CA LYS A 87 2.82 12.03 7.20
C LYS A 87 3.31 11.36 8.49
N LYS A 88 2.49 11.40 9.55
CA LYS A 88 2.81 10.73 10.82
C LYS A 88 3.07 9.24 10.61
N LEU A 89 2.20 8.57 9.86
CA LEU A 89 2.33 7.14 9.56
C LEU A 89 3.61 6.83 8.76
N ILE A 90 4.00 7.70 7.82
CA ILE A 90 5.28 7.59 7.09
C ILE A 90 6.47 7.76 8.04
N GLU A 91 6.43 8.75 8.92
CA GLU A 91 7.51 9.03 9.87
C GLU A 91 7.69 7.88 10.87
N GLU A 92 6.61 7.40 11.48
CA GLU A 92 6.61 6.24 12.36
C GLU A 92 7.11 4.99 11.65
N PHE A 93 6.67 4.74 10.41
CA PHE A 93 7.13 3.60 9.65
C PHE A 93 8.63 3.68 9.35
N ARG A 94 9.15 4.86 8.99
CA ARG A 94 10.58 5.09 8.76
C ARG A 94 11.38 4.92 10.04
N ALA A 95 10.91 5.46 11.17
CA ALA A 95 11.56 5.31 12.48
C ALA A 95 11.61 3.84 12.92
N ASN A 96 10.52 3.10 12.74
CA ASN A 96 10.45 1.68 13.06
C ASN A 96 11.32 0.83 12.12
N THR A 97 11.38 1.17 10.83
CA THR A 97 12.19 0.43 9.85
C THR A 97 13.68 0.64 10.08
N LYS A 98 14.09 1.84 10.50
CA LYS A 98 15.49 2.12 10.88
C LYS A 98 15.95 1.30 12.08
N GLN A 99 15.06 1.03 13.04
CA GLN A 99 15.37 0.25 14.24
C GLN A 99 15.41 -1.26 13.98
N LYS A 100 14.72 -1.74 12.94
CA LYS A 100 14.70 -3.15 12.58
C LYS A 100 15.99 -3.54 11.85
N GLN A 101 16.68 -4.56 12.37
CA GLN A 101 17.86 -5.10 11.71
C GLN A 101 17.49 -5.61 10.31
N CYS A 102 18.21 -5.13 9.29
CA CYS A 102 18.01 -5.57 7.92
C CYS A 102 18.33 -7.07 7.80
N LYS A 103 17.35 -7.89 7.38
CA LYS A 103 17.48 -9.35 7.23
C LYS A 103 18.67 -9.77 6.33
N TYR A 104 19.06 -8.90 5.39
CA TYR A 104 20.15 -9.14 4.44
C TYR A 104 21.51 -8.60 4.92
N MET A 105 21.53 -7.70 5.92
CA MET A 105 22.75 -7.27 6.60
C MET A 105 22.94 -8.13 7.86
N LYS A 106 23.40 -9.38 7.68
CA LYS A 106 23.72 -10.24 8.83
C LYS A 106 25.02 -9.86 9.53
N ASN A 107 25.93 -9.15 8.86
CA ASN A 107 27.18 -8.67 9.45
C ASN A 107 27.28 -7.18 9.16
N GLY A 108 27.06 -6.34 10.18
CA GLY A 108 27.32 -4.92 10.06
C GLY A 108 28.82 -4.72 9.84
N ASN A 109 29.20 -4.34 8.62
CA ASN A 109 30.31 -3.45 8.28
C ASN A 109 30.28 -3.26 6.75
N LEU A 110 30.22 -2.00 6.33
CA LEU A 110 30.86 -1.57 5.09
C LEU A 110 32.33 -1.31 5.42
#